data_AF-A0A2W7KKW6-F1
#
_entry.id   AF-A0A2W7KKW6-F1
#
_cell.length_a   1.000
_cell.length_b   1.000
_cell.length_c   1.000
_cell.angle_alpha   90.00
_cell.angle_beta   90.00
_cell.angle_gamma   90.00
#
_symmetry.space_group_name_H-M   'P 1'
#
loop_
_entity.id
_entity.type
_entity.pdbx_description
1 polymer ?
#
loop_
_entity_poly.entity_id
_entity_poly.type
_entity_poly.pdbx_seq_one_letter_code
_entity_poly.pdbx_strand_id
1 'polypeptide(L)'
;MTSQTTDVQGLMKACQRGVAGKGAAIDAANNLLAECYGLLGKLSAENEALRKDAERSKRMLLDACVSIGSIGEALGLDMDADADTMIGTARDLIDGLNRITKECPLGSPGFAIACEVLGELGVQQEVQP
;
A
#
# COMPACT_ATOMS: atom_id res chain seq x y z
N MET A 1 -65.40 0.98 2.71
CA MET A 1 -64.22 0.39 3.38
C MET A 1 -63.52 -0.70 2.54
N THR A 2 -63.68 -0.73 1.22
CA THR A 2 -63.20 -1.83 0.35
C THR A 2 -61.90 -1.51 -0.42
N SER A 3 -61.38 -0.29 -0.32
CA SER A 3 -60.28 0.16 -1.20
C SER A 3 -58.87 -0.20 -0.73
N GLN A 4 -58.63 -0.44 0.57
CA GLN A 4 -57.29 -0.76 1.10
C GLN A 4 -56.90 -2.23 0.91
N THR A 5 -57.86 -3.16 0.87
CA THR A 5 -57.60 -4.60 0.70
C THR A 5 -57.09 -4.96 -0.70
N THR A 6 -57.52 -4.23 -1.73
CA THR A 6 -57.07 -4.42 -3.13
C THR A 6 -55.61 -4.00 -3.33
N ASP A 7 -55.15 -2.99 -2.59
CA ASP A 7 -53.80 -2.47 -2.67
C ASP A 7 -52.78 -3.43 -2.03
N VAL A 8 -53.11 -3.96 -0.85
CA VAL A 8 -52.28 -4.98 -0.17
C VAL A 8 -52.18 -6.27 -0.98
N GLN A 9 -53.28 -6.75 -1.57
CA GLN A 9 -53.23 -7.95 -2.43
C GLN A 9 -52.43 -7.71 -3.73
N GLY A 10 -52.50 -6.51 -4.30
CA GLY A 10 -51.70 -6.13 -5.46
C GLY A 10 -50.20 -6.12 -5.15
N LEU A 11 -49.84 -5.56 -4.00
CA LEU A 11 -48.47 -5.54 -3.50
C LEU A 11 -47.95 -6.94 -3.22
N MET A 12 -48.74 -7.80 -2.56
CA MET A 12 -48.37 -9.19 -2.31
C MET A 12 -48.11 -9.97 -3.60
N LYS A 13 -48.97 -9.82 -4.64
CA LYS A 13 -48.74 -10.43 -5.96
C LYS A 13 -47.52 -9.89 -6.69
N ALA A 14 -47.17 -8.62 -6.50
CA ALA A 14 -45.95 -8.04 -7.07
C ALA A 14 -44.69 -8.62 -6.39
N CYS A 15 -44.69 -8.71 -5.06
CA CYS A 15 -43.63 -9.37 -4.29
C CYS A 15 -43.51 -10.85 -4.67
N GLN A 16 -44.62 -11.57 -4.78
CA GLN A 16 -44.63 -13.00 -5.12
C GLN A 16 -44.11 -13.25 -6.55
N ARG A 17 -44.41 -12.38 -7.51
CA ARG A 17 -43.83 -12.46 -8.87
C ARG A 17 -42.34 -12.14 -8.90
N GLY A 18 -41.85 -11.27 -8.01
CA GLY A 18 -40.42 -11.00 -7.87
C GLY A 18 -39.63 -12.20 -7.34
N VAL A 19 -40.28 -13.10 -6.60
CA VAL A 19 -39.67 -14.25 -5.89
C VAL A 19 -39.96 -15.59 -6.60
N ALA A 20 -41.06 -15.72 -7.34
CA ALA A 20 -41.45 -16.94 -8.04
C ALA A 20 -40.39 -17.36 -9.06
N GLY A 21 -39.87 -18.58 -8.92
CA GLY A 21 -38.81 -19.13 -9.78
C GLY A 21 -37.40 -18.62 -9.49
N LYS A 22 -37.23 -17.66 -8.57
CA LYS A 22 -35.92 -17.12 -8.17
C LYS A 22 -35.37 -17.72 -6.88
N GLY A 23 -36.07 -18.65 -6.23
CA GLY A 23 -35.59 -19.32 -5.01
C GLY A 23 -34.18 -19.88 -5.18
N ALA A 24 -33.93 -20.64 -6.25
CA ALA A 24 -32.60 -21.16 -6.57
C ALA A 24 -31.55 -20.05 -6.84
N ALA A 25 -31.94 -18.91 -7.40
CA ALA A 25 -31.05 -17.78 -7.64
C ALA A 25 -30.72 -17.01 -6.34
N ILE A 26 -31.69 -16.89 -5.43
CA ILE A 26 -31.51 -16.29 -4.11
C ILE A 26 -30.64 -17.20 -3.23
N ASP A 27 -30.86 -18.52 -3.28
CA ASP A 27 -30.05 -19.50 -2.56
C ASP A 27 -28.61 -19.48 -3.07
N ALA A 28 -28.41 -19.42 -4.39
CA ALA A 28 -27.09 -19.26 -4.98
C ALA A 28 -26.40 -17.94 -4.56
N ALA A 29 -27.15 -16.84 -4.52
CA ALA A 29 -26.63 -15.55 -4.06
C ALA A 29 -26.25 -15.58 -2.57
N ASN A 30 -27.06 -16.24 -1.73
CA ASN A 30 -26.79 -16.39 -0.30
C ASN A 30 -25.56 -17.28 -0.05
N ASN A 31 -25.42 -18.36 -0.81
CA ASN A 31 -24.24 -19.23 -0.74
C ASN A 31 -22.97 -18.48 -1.17
N LEU A 32 -23.04 -17.71 -2.26
CA LEU A 32 -21.92 -16.88 -2.71
C LEU A 32 -21.55 -15.82 -1.68
N LEU A 33 -22.54 -15.16 -1.06
CA LEU A 33 -22.30 -14.21 0.02
C LEU A 33 -21.61 -14.88 1.21
N ALA A 34 -22.03 -16.07 1.61
CA ALA A 34 -21.41 -16.83 2.68
C ALA A 34 -19.94 -17.17 2.38
N GLU A 35 -19.63 -17.56 1.14
CA GLU A 35 -18.26 -17.78 0.67
C GLU A 35 -17.43 -16.49 0.71
N CYS A 36 -17.97 -15.38 0.20
CA CYS A 36 -17.33 -14.07 0.24
C CYS A 36 -17.03 -13.63 1.68
N TYR A 37 -17.96 -13.80 2.62
CA TYR A 37 -17.72 -13.48 4.03
C TYR A 37 -16.66 -14.38 4.66
N GLY A 38 -16.63 -15.66 4.31
CA GLY A 38 -15.58 -16.59 4.74
C GLY A 38 -14.20 -16.17 4.24
N LEU A 39 -14.08 -15.77 2.98
CA LEU A 39 -12.84 -15.26 2.40
C LEU A 39 -12.41 -13.93 3.04
N LEU A 40 -13.34 -13.00 3.24
CA LEU A 40 -13.08 -11.72 3.90
C LEU A 40 -12.53 -11.92 5.32
N GLY A 41 -13.09 -12.90 6.05
CA GLY A 41 -12.61 -13.27 7.38
C GLY A 41 -11.16 -13.79 7.36
N LYS A 42 -10.81 -14.65 6.40
CA LYS A 42 -9.43 -15.14 6.22
C LYS A 42 -8.46 -14.00 5.90
N LEU A 43 -8.81 -13.16 4.93
CA LEU A 43 -8.03 -11.98 4.56
C LEU A 43 -7.82 -11.03 5.74
N SER A 44 -8.85 -10.79 6.55
CA SER A 44 -8.74 -9.97 7.75
C SER A 44 -7.79 -10.59 8.79
N ALA A 45 -7.83 -11.91 8.97
CA ALA A 45 -6.96 -12.62 9.90
C ALA A 45 -5.49 -12.60 9.43
N GLU A 46 -5.25 -12.79 8.13
CA GLU A 46 -3.92 -12.68 7.52
C GLU A 46 -3.36 -11.26 7.63
N ASN A 47 -4.18 -10.23 7.38
CA ASN A 47 -3.76 -8.84 7.51
C ASN A 47 -3.34 -8.51 8.95
N GLU A 48 -4.10 -8.99 9.93
CA GLU A 48 -3.77 -8.80 11.34
C GLU A 48 -2.49 -9.56 11.76
N ALA A 49 -2.27 -10.76 11.22
CA ALA A 49 -1.03 -11.49 11.42
C ALA A 49 0.17 -10.74 10.84
N LEU A 50 0.07 -10.26 9.59
CA LEU A 50 1.11 -9.47 8.93
C LEU A 50 1.43 -8.18 9.69
N ARG A 51 0.41 -7.50 10.23
CA ARG A 51 0.60 -6.30 11.07
C ARG A 51 1.39 -6.61 12.34
N LYS A 52 1.09 -7.72 13.00
CA LYS A 52 1.82 -8.15 14.21
C LYS A 52 3.26 -8.52 13.90
N ASP A 53 3.51 -9.21 12.79
CA ASP A 53 4.86 -9.56 12.36
C ASP A 53 5.68 -8.33 11.95
N ALA A 54 5.06 -7.37 11.26
CA ALA A 54 5.69 -6.09 10.93
C ALA A 54 6.04 -5.30 12.20
N GLU A 55 5.13 -5.20 13.17
CA GLU A 55 5.37 -4.51 14.44
C GLU A 55 6.45 -5.21 15.27
N ARG A 56 6.48 -6.55 15.29
CA ARG A 56 7.55 -7.32 15.91
C ARG A 56 8.90 -7.05 15.25
N SER A 57 8.95 -7.10 13.92
CA SER A 57 10.18 -6.86 13.14
C SER A 57 10.71 -5.45 13.36
N LYS A 58 9.82 -4.45 13.38
CA LYS A 58 10.16 -3.07 13.73
C LYS A 58 10.77 -2.96 15.12
N ARG A 59 10.20 -3.60 16.14
CA ARG A 59 10.76 -3.58 17.50
C ARG A 59 12.13 -4.23 17.57
N MET A 60 12.32 -5.37 16.90
CA MET A 60 13.62 -6.05 16.82
C MET A 60 14.67 -5.16 16.14
N LEU A 61 14.30 -4.47 15.06
CA LEU A 61 15.19 -3.54 14.38
C LEU A 61 15.56 -2.35 15.26
N LEU A 62 14.58 -1.76 15.96
CA LEU A 62 14.84 -0.65 16.89
C LEU A 62 15.77 -1.07 18.03
N ASP A 63 15.57 -2.25 18.60
CA ASP A 63 16.42 -2.80 19.66
C ASP A 63 17.85 -3.06 19.18
N ALA A 64 17.99 -3.59 17.96
CA ALA A 64 19.29 -3.76 17.32
C ALA A 64 19.99 -2.40 17.08
N CYS A 65 19.26 -1.38 16.62
CA CYS A 65 19.82 -0.04 16.42
C CYS A 65 20.28 0.60 17.74
N VAL A 66 19.53 0.45 18.83
CA VAL A 66 19.94 0.93 20.16
C VAL A 66 21.22 0.22 20.59
N SER A 67 21.28 -1.11 20.41
CA SER A 67 22.47 -1.90 20.73
C SER A 67 23.70 -1.46 19.91
N ILE A 68 23.53 -1.18 18.62
CA ILE A 68 24.60 -0.67 17.75
C ILE A 68 25.07 0.71 18.21
N GLY A 69 24.16 1.62 18.56
CA GLY A 69 24.51 2.95 19.08
C GLY A 69 25.34 2.85 20.36
N SER A 70 24.93 2.00 21.31
CA SER A 70 25.70 1.74 22.54
C SER A 70 27.07 1.10 22.28
N ILE A 71 27.20 0.27 21.24
CA ILE A 71 28.49 -0.28 20.81
C ILE A 71 29.38 0.81 20.21
N GLY A 72 28.83 1.68 19.36
CA GLY A 72 29.55 2.82 18.79
C GLY A 72 30.09 3.75 19.87
N GLU A 73 29.27 4.09 20.86
CA GLU A 73 29.67 4.88 22.02
C GLU A 73 30.79 4.18 22.82
N ALA A 74 30.66 2.87 23.08
CA ALA A 74 31.68 2.10 23.80
C ALA A 74 33.01 1.98 23.03
N LEU A 75 32.98 2.04 21.70
CA LEU A 75 34.16 2.05 20.83
C LEU A 75 34.71 3.47 20.58
N GLY A 76 34.06 4.52 21.10
CA GLY A 76 34.45 5.91 20.89
C GLY A 76 34.24 6.41 19.46
N LEU A 77 33.30 5.80 18.73
CA LEU A 77 32.92 6.22 17.38
C LEU A 77 31.90 7.36 17.47
N ASP A 78 32.18 8.49 16.83
CA ASP A 78 31.26 9.63 16.74
C ASP A 78 30.24 9.39 15.62
N MET A 79 29.28 8.51 15.90
CA MET A 79 28.22 8.13 14.95
C MET A 79 27.30 9.31 14.60
N ASP A 80 27.22 10.33 15.45
CA ASP A 80 26.42 11.53 15.19
C ASP A 80 27.09 12.41 14.13
N ALA A 81 28.41 12.59 14.19
CA ALA A 81 29.16 13.29 13.15
C ALA A 81 29.11 12.58 11.79
N ASP A 82 29.17 11.25 11.78
CA ASP A 82 29.02 10.45 10.57
C ASP A 82 27.61 10.59 9.98
N ALA A 83 26.57 10.55 10.83
CA ALA A 83 25.17 10.75 10.42
C ALA A 83 24.94 12.15 9.84
N ASP A 84 25.46 13.20 10.48
CA ASP A 84 25.37 14.58 9.98
C ASP A 84 26.08 14.74 8.63
N THR A 85 27.23 14.08 8.45
CA THR A 85 27.96 14.07 7.18
C THR A 85 27.16 13.37 6.07
N MET A 86 26.54 12.23 6.38
CA MET A 86 25.66 11.53 5.43
C MET A 86 24.43 12.36 5.08
N ILE A 87 23.81 13.04 6.04
CA ILE A 87 22.66 13.93 5.80
C ILE A 87 23.09 15.13 4.93
N GLY A 88 24.27 15.70 5.18
CA GLY A 88 24.82 16.79 4.38
C GLY A 88 25.03 16.37 2.92
N THR A 89 25.72 15.25 2.69
CA THR A 89 25.96 14.72 1.34
C THR A 89 24.67 14.38 0.59
N ALA A 90 23.65 13.86 1.28
CA ALA A 90 22.34 13.60 0.69
C ALA A 90 21.60 14.90 0.29
N ARG A 91 21.72 15.97 1.10
CA ARG A 91 21.16 17.29 0.75
C ARG A 91 21.85 17.90 -0.47
N ASP A 92 23.18 17.85 -0.51
CA ASP A 92 23.95 18.35 -1.65
C ASP A 92 23.60 17.59 -2.95
N LEU A 93 23.37 16.27 -2.84
CA LEU A 93 22.91 15.46 -3.97
C LEU A 93 21.51 15.88 -4.44
N ILE A 94 20.57 16.10 -3.52
CA ILE A 94 19.21 16.56 -3.86
C ILE A 94 19.26 17.93 -4.56
N ASP A 95 20.06 18.86 -4.05
CA ASP A 95 20.23 20.18 -4.66
C ASP A 95 20.86 20.09 -6.05
N GLY A 96 21.85 19.22 -6.23
CA GLY A 96 22.43 18.90 -7.53
C GLY A 96 21.41 18.34 -8.52
N LEU A 97 20.60 17.37 -8.10
CA LEU A 97 19.56 16.76 -8.93
C LEU A 97 18.45 17.76 -9.30
N ASN A 98 18.04 18.61 -8.37
CA ASN A 98 17.07 19.67 -8.63
C ASN A 98 17.60 20.68 -9.65
N ARG A 99 18.88 21.03 -9.57
CA ARG A 99 19.54 21.90 -10.54
C ARG A 99 19.61 21.26 -11.93
N ILE A 100 20.02 19.99 -12.01
CA ILE A 100 20.07 19.24 -13.27
C ILE A 100 18.67 19.14 -13.88
N THR A 101 17.64 18.84 -13.09
CA THR A 101 16.25 18.76 -13.58
C THR A 101 15.77 20.09 -14.16
N LYS A 102 16.21 21.22 -13.59
CA LYS A 102 15.89 22.55 -14.07
C LYS A 102 16.64 22.93 -15.36
N GLU A 103 17.91 22.56 -15.45
CA GLU A 103 18.80 22.90 -16.57
C GLU A 103 18.67 21.94 -17.76
N CYS A 104 18.26 20.69 -17.51
CA CYS A 104 18.10 19.61 -18.49
C CYS A 104 16.66 19.10 -18.48
N PRO A 105 15.70 19.84 -19.07
CA PRO A 105 14.30 19.43 -19.10
C PRO A 105 14.13 18.12 -19.88
N LEU A 106 13.07 17.37 -19.55
CA LEU A 106 12.68 16.14 -20.24
C LEU A 106 12.62 16.36 -21.76
N GLY A 107 13.30 15.49 -22.51
CA GLY A 107 13.41 15.57 -23.97
C GLY A 107 14.54 16.46 -24.50
N SER A 108 15.31 17.12 -23.63
CA SER A 108 16.54 17.81 -24.04
C SER A 108 17.69 16.81 -24.30
N PRO A 109 18.68 17.17 -25.14
CA PRO A 109 19.91 16.39 -25.27
C PRO A 109 20.64 16.23 -23.93
N GLY A 110 20.59 17.24 -23.05
CA GLY A 110 21.17 17.17 -21.71
C GLY A 110 20.50 16.12 -20.82
N PHE A 111 19.19 15.94 -20.95
CA PHE A 111 18.47 14.88 -20.25
C PHE A 111 18.89 13.48 -20.73
N ALA A 112 19.07 13.28 -22.03
CA ALA A 112 19.52 12.00 -22.58
C ALA A 112 20.92 11.61 -22.08
N ILE A 113 21.86 12.58 -22.07
CA ILE A 113 23.23 12.39 -21.57
C ILE A 113 23.21 12.09 -20.07
N ALA A 114 22.39 12.80 -19.29
CA ALA A 114 22.25 12.52 -17.86
C ALA A 114 21.73 11.10 -17.60
N CYS A 115 20.74 10.63 -18.36
CA CYS A 115 20.24 9.27 -18.26
C CYS A 115 21.28 8.20 -18.63
N GLU A 116 22.11 8.46 -19.65
CA GLU A 116 23.19 7.56 -20.06
C GLU A 116 24.24 7.42 -18.95
N VAL A 117 24.73 8.53 -18.41
CA VAL A 117 25.70 8.55 -17.31
C VAL A 117 25.15 7.89 -16.04
N LEU A 118 23.88 8.13 -15.69
CA LEU A 118 23.23 7.47 -14.56
C LEU A 118 23.11 5.95 -14.76
N GLY A 119 22.86 5.51 -15.99
CA GLY A 119 22.87 4.09 -16.36
C GLY A 119 24.24 3.43 -16.20
N GLU A 120 25.32 4.12 -16.58
CA GLU A 120 26.71 3.65 -16.37
C GLU A 120 27.07 3.52 -14.87
N LEU A 121 26.49 4.38 -14.02
CA LEU A 121 26.61 4.31 -12.56
C LEU A 121 25.71 3.22 -11.93
N GLY A 122 24.99 2.43 -12.73
CA GLY A 122 24.15 1.33 -12.28
C GLY A 122 22.78 1.74 -11.75
N VAL A 123 22.36 3.00 -11.96
CA VAL A 123 21.01 3.46 -11.59
C VAL A 123 20.01 2.91 -12.61
N GLN A 124 19.15 2.00 -12.18
CA GLN A 124 18.08 1.45 -13.00
C GLN A 124 16.80 2.27 -12.80
N GLN A 125 16.12 2.65 -13.87
CA GLN A 125 14.74 3.12 -13.76
C GLN A 125 13.86 1.94 -13.34
N GLU A 126 13.17 2.07 -12.21
CA GLU A 126 12.06 1.17 -11.90
C GLU A 126 11.00 1.33 -12.99
N VAL A 127 10.83 0.29 -13.81
CA VAL A 127 9.69 0.20 -14.71
C VAL A 127 8.46 -0.03 -13.82
N GLN A 128 7.72 1.04 -13.52
CA GLN A 128 6.41 0.87 -12.91
C GLN A 128 5.51 0.09 -13.90
N PRO A 129 4.90 -1.02 -13.47
CA PRO A 129 3.99 -1.81 -14.30
C PRO A 129 2.72 -1.05 -14.67
#